data_AF-A0A4Y7U121-F1
#
_entry.id   AF-A0A4Y7U121-F1
#
_cell.length_a   1.000
_cell.length_b   1.000
_cell.length_c   1.000
_cell.angle_alpha   90.00
_cell.angle_beta   90.00
_cell.angle_gamma   90.00
#
_symmetry.space_group_name_H-M   'P 1'
#
loop_
_entity.id
_entity.type
_entity.pdbx_description
1 polymer ?
#
loop_
_entity_poly.entity_id
_entity_poly.type
_entity_poly.pdbx_seq_one_letter_code
_entity_poly.pdbx_strand_id
1 'polypeptide(L)'
;MVPFFITNPLQKLRQLTRCWSRGSKSAAPEAPPAPQEEERLLPEPLNKPLIIEGPTISFRCDEEYYASDAEGGFCVFVVEDALFRVHKCYLLREPSVFADMLSLPQESRDAAAIPLSDTAAQFRDLLWAIHAPPSKLRIHNAHSRDDVPIERLLNIAELAIKYCISSYEDWAIAKIYQLADVRPSSLLRIASPELCARTLYVSILSGHKPLRKLVEKHLVASILWSADIETRDIFGVAVYHNVHTVCGAIHYRYLLDHLKQAGPDDGRDAGNDPRPNFSSIVNTSQRKSMELACSSLVASLDQLSCNAPTLRDRLCPKHDGCVAAWTQLWIDANRDAQCSAGAGLQARVDILGRLKAVALYLRTTPGERRMSVTCTLTALEAVVGLRDEIISNLIHHFYADESM
;
A
#
# COMPACT_ATOMS: atom_id res chain seq x y z
N MET A 1 -5.04 -12.00 -28.22
CA MET A 1 -4.12 -10.99 -27.64
C MET A 1 -3.57 -11.60 -26.36
N VAL A 2 -2.42 -12.27 -26.45
CA VAL A 2 -1.78 -12.95 -25.31
C VAL A 2 -0.71 -12.02 -24.77
N PRO A 3 -0.80 -11.55 -23.51
CA PRO A 3 0.25 -10.71 -22.95
C PRO A 3 1.50 -11.57 -22.72
N PHE A 4 2.56 -11.29 -23.48
CA PHE A 4 3.90 -11.76 -23.16
C PHE A 4 4.37 -11.04 -21.90
N PHE A 5 4.26 -11.71 -20.75
CA PHE A 5 4.96 -11.30 -19.54
C PHE A 5 6.42 -11.71 -19.70
N ILE A 6 7.25 -10.78 -20.19
CA ILE A 6 8.70 -10.86 -19.99
C ILE A 6 8.93 -10.69 -18.49
N THR A 7 9.14 -11.79 -17.78
CA THR A 7 9.71 -11.74 -16.42
C THR A 7 11.10 -11.15 -16.57
N ASN A 8 11.28 -9.90 -16.14
CA ASN A 8 12.49 -9.14 -16.38
C ASN A 8 13.64 -9.65 -15.49
N PRO A 9 14.67 -10.35 -16.02
CA PRO A 9 15.80 -10.83 -15.23
C PRO A 9 16.59 -9.68 -14.57
N LEU A 10 16.44 -8.44 -15.06
CA LEU A 10 17.06 -7.25 -14.47
C LEU A 10 16.42 -6.85 -13.13
N GLN A 11 15.16 -7.20 -12.84
CA GLN A 11 14.57 -6.98 -11.51
C GLN A 11 15.23 -7.88 -10.45
N LYS A 12 15.54 -9.14 -10.78
CA LYS A 12 16.33 -10.04 -9.91
C LYS A 12 17.77 -9.55 -9.76
N LEU A 13 18.41 -9.11 -10.84
CA LEU A 13 19.77 -8.55 -10.78
C LEU A 13 19.84 -7.24 -10.00
N ARG A 14 18.77 -6.43 -9.98
CA ARG A 14 18.64 -5.23 -9.13
C ARG A 14 18.48 -5.54 -7.66
N GLN A 15 17.76 -6.60 -7.29
CA GLN A 15 17.76 -7.08 -5.91
C GLN A 15 19.17 -7.52 -5.49
N LEU A 16 19.88 -8.22 -6.37
CA LEU A 16 21.26 -8.67 -6.10
C LEU A 16 22.27 -7.51 -6.02
N THR A 17 22.20 -6.54 -6.93
CA THR A 17 23.11 -5.36 -6.91
C THR A 17 22.79 -4.38 -5.78
N ARG A 18 21.52 -4.25 -5.35
CA ARG A 18 21.17 -3.49 -4.13
C ARG A 18 21.65 -4.19 -2.86
N CYS A 19 21.69 -5.53 -2.83
CA CYS A 19 22.29 -6.29 -1.73
C CYS A 19 23.83 -6.15 -1.69
N TRP A 20 24.49 -6.02 -2.84
CA TRP A 20 25.96 -5.87 -2.89
C TRP A 20 26.46 -4.44 -2.67
N SER A 21 25.69 -3.42 -3.04
CA SER A 21 26.08 -2.01 -2.85
C SER A 21 25.86 -1.48 -1.43
N ARG A 22 25.08 -2.17 -0.59
CA ARG A 22 24.91 -1.86 0.84
C ARG A 22 25.71 -2.83 1.72
N GLY A 23 27.04 -2.70 1.66
CA GLY A 23 27.99 -3.10 2.70
C GLY A 23 27.74 -4.41 3.45
N SER A 24 28.19 -5.53 2.89
CA SER A 24 28.31 -6.80 3.63
C SER A 24 29.58 -6.79 4.50
N LYS A 25 29.41 -6.66 5.82
CA LYS A 25 30.26 -7.32 6.82
C LYS A 25 29.38 -8.23 7.65
N SER A 26 29.07 -9.41 7.12
CA SER A 26 28.79 -10.59 7.93
C SER A 26 28.95 -11.82 7.06
N ALA A 27 29.81 -12.74 7.48
CA ALA A 27 29.83 -14.10 6.97
C ALA A 27 28.48 -14.76 7.32
N ALA A 28 27.84 -15.38 6.34
CA ALA A 28 26.68 -16.23 6.53
C ALA A 28 27.00 -17.64 6.02
N PRO A 29 26.47 -18.69 6.68
CA PRO A 29 26.80 -20.07 6.40
C PRO A 29 26.06 -20.61 5.17
N GLU A 30 26.64 -21.67 4.63
CA GLU A 30 26.27 -22.43 3.44
C GLU A 30 24.80 -22.92 3.50
N ALA A 31 24.03 -22.58 2.47
CA ALA A 31 22.62 -22.95 2.35
C ALA A 31 22.47 -24.38 1.78
N PRO A 32 21.44 -25.14 2.20
CA PRO A 32 21.18 -26.48 1.71
C PRO A 32 20.68 -26.48 0.24
N PRO A 33 20.87 -27.59 -0.49
CA PRO A 33 20.53 -27.71 -1.90
C PRO A 33 19.01 -27.64 -2.14
N ALA A 34 18.62 -26.89 -3.17
CA ALA A 34 17.24 -26.72 -3.59
C ALA A 34 16.64 -28.04 -4.14
N PRO A 35 15.30 -28.23 -4.04
CA PRO A 35 14.61 -29.37 -4.64
C PRO A 35 14.68 -29.30 -6.17
N GLN A 36 14.91 -30.44 -6.80
CA GLN A 36 14.92 -30.60 -8.25
C GLN A 36 13.51 -30.39 -8.82
N GLU A 37 13.31 -29.30 -9.57
CA GLU A 37 12.10 -29.07 -10.36
C GLU A 37 12.08 -30.02 -11.57
N GLU A 38 10.94 -30.71 -11.71
CA GLU A 38 10.65 -31.66 -12.76
C GLU A 38 10.43 -30.93 -14.10
N GLU A 39 11.40 -31.09 -15.00
CA GLU A 39 11.50 -30.45 -16.31
C GLU A 39 10.38 -30.93 -17.25
N ARG A 40 9.27 -30.18 -17.29
CA ARG A 40 8.22 -30.36 -18.31
C ARG A 40 8.70 -29.79 -19.64
N LEU A 41 8.85 -30.70 -20.62
CA LEU A 41 9.16 -30.45 -22.01
C LEU A 41 8.26 -29.34 -22.60
N LEU A 42 8.86 -28.19 -22.92
CA LEU A 42 8.27 -27.13 -23.72
C LEU A 42 8.43 -27.46 -25.22
N PRO A 43 7.40 -27.23 -26.06
CA PRO A 43 7.49 -27.45 -27.50
C PRO A 43 8.39 -26.39 -28.16
N GLU A 44 9.09 -26.81 -29.22
CA GLU A 44 10.03 -25.99 -29.99
C GLU A 44 9.45 -24.66 -30.48
N PRO A 45 10.26 -23.58 -30.56
CA PRO A 45 9.81 -22.29 -31.06
C PRO A 45 9.66 -22.33 -32.58
N LEU A 46 8.40 -22.30 -33.03
CA LEU A 46 8.04 -22.09 -34.44
C LEU A 46 8.31 -20.62 -34.82
N ASN A 47 9.56 -20.33 -35.16
CA ASN A 47 10.00 -19.03 -35.67
C ASN A 47 9.57 -18.89 -37.15
N LYS A 48 8.31 -18.53 -37.37
CA LYS A 48 7.85 -17.93 -38.64
C LYS A 48 7.42 -16.49 -38.37
N PRO A 49 8.02 -15.49 -39.05
CA PRO A 49 7.53 -14.11 -38.95
C PRO A 49 6.10 -14.06 -39.50
N LEU A 50 5.14 -13.86 -38.61
CA LEU A 50 3.77 -13.53 -38.97
C LEU A 50 3.77 -12.13 -39.58
N ILE A 51 3.69 -12.05 -40.90
CA ILE A 51 3.34 -10.82 -41.61
C ILE A 51 1.86 -10.59 -41.34
N ILE A 52 1.56 -9.80 -40.31
CA ILE A 52 0.20 -9.36 -39.98
C ILE A 52 -0.12 -8.22 -40.93
N GLU A 53 -0.88 -8.49 -41.99
CA GLU A 53 -1.57 -7.45 -42.78
C GLU A 53 -2.70 -6.88 -41.91
N GLY A 54 -2.33 -6.05 -40.93
CA GLY A 54 -3.26 -5.35 -40.05
C GLY A 54 -3.77 -4.06 -40.69
N PRO A 55 -4.92 -3.53 -40.22
CA PRO A 55 -5.40 -2.21 -40.63
C PRO A 55 -4.30 -1.17 -40.43
N THR A 56 -4.13 -0.27 -41.39
CA THR A 56 -3.17 0.85 -41.31
C THR A 56 -3.53 1.74 -40.11
N ILE A 57 -2.91 1.47 -38.96
CA ILE A 57 -3.07 2.28 -37.75
C ILE A 57 -2.38 3.62 -38.04
N SER A 58 -3.17 4.69 -38.11
CA SER A 58 -2.63 6.05 -38.22
C SER A 58 -2.12 6.48 -36.84
N PHE A 59 -0.82 6.65 -36.69
CA PHE A 59 -0.22 7.15 -35.45
C PHE A 59 -0.29 8.68 -35.37
N ARG A 60 -0.57 9.22 -34.18
CA ARG A 60 -0.56 10.65 -33.89
C ARG A 60 0.84 11.09 -33.45
N CYS A 61 1.39 12.15 -34.00
CA CYS A 61 2.63 12.75 -33.49
C CYS A 61 2.31 13.53 -32.20
N ASP A 62 3.09 13.30 -31.13
CA ASP A 62 2.94 14.07 -29.90
C ASP A 62 3.32 15.54 -30.11
N GLU A 63 2.47 16.47 -29.69
CA GLU A 63 2.63 17.90 -29.98
C GLU A 63 3.86 18.53 -29.31
N GLU A 64 4.27 18.01 -28.15
CA GLU A 64 5.36 18.57 -27.35
C GLU A 64 6.70 17.88 -27.66
N TYR A 65 6.67 16.56 -27.86
CA TYR A 65 7.87 15.72 -28.01
C TYR A 65 8.10 15.19 -29.43
N TYR A 66 7.41 15.71 -30.44
CA TYR A 66 7.64 15.36 -31.85
C TYR A 66 7.96 16.59 -32.71
N ALA A 67 9.19 17.10 -32.60
CA ALA A 67 9.67 18.19 -33.45
C ALA A 67 10.12 17.69 -34.84
N SER A 68 9.62 18.30 -35.92
CA SER A 68 10.00 17.95 -37.31
C SER A 68 11.44 18.33 -37.65
N ASP A 69 11.96 19.41 -37.07
CA ASP A 69 13.11 20.14 -37.61
C ASP A 69 14.47 19.68 -37.05
N ALA A 70 14.50 18.53 -36.38
CA ALA A 70 15.68 18.10 -35.65
C ALA A 70 16.56 17.16 -36.48
N GLU A 71 17.80 17.57 -36.77
CA GLU A 71 18.77 16.76 -37.50
C GLU A 71 19.56 15.83 -36.57
N GLY A 72 19.52 14.52 -36.82
CA GLY A 72 20.41 13.52 -36.22
C GLY A 72 20.20 13.20 -34.73
N GLY A 73 20.60 12.00 -34.30
CA GLY A 73 20.65 11.66 -32.88
C GLY A 73 19.31 11.41 -32.18
N PHE A 74 18.18 11.37 -32.90
CA PHE A 74 16.87 11.03 -32.35
C PHE A 74 16.55 9.54 -32.50
N CYS A 75 15.69 9.05 -31.63
CA CYS A 75 14.96 7.80 -31.79
C CYS A 75 13.46 8.07 -31.66
N VAL A 76 12.66 7.27 -32.37
CA VAL A 76 11.20 7.36 -32.35
C VAL A 76 10.66 6.22 -31.50
N PHE A 77 9.78 6.52 -30.55
CA PHE A 77 9.03 5.54 -29.77
C PHE A 77 7.57 5.56 -30.18
N VAL A 78 6.95 4.38 -30.23
CA VAL A 78 5.49 4.22 -30.35
C VAL A 78 4.96 3.88 -28.97
N VAL A 79 4.06 4.70 -28.44
CA VAL A 79 3.42 4.48 -27.14
C VAL A 79 1.93 4.68 -27.32
N GLU A 80 1.14 3.61 -27.16
CA GLU A 80 -0.27 3.56 -27.59
C GLU A 80 -0.43 3.95 -29.07
N ASP A 81 -1.19 5.01 -29.36
CA ASP A 81 -1.41 5.57 -30.70
C ASP A 81 -0.52 6.79 -30.99
N ALA A 82 0.46 7.09 -30.12
CA ALA A 82 1.29 8.28 -30.21
C ALA A 82 2.76 7.98 -30.56
N LEU A 83 3.35 8.86 -31.38
CA LEU A 83 4.78 8.87 -31.71
C LEU A 83 5.50 9.94 -30.91
N PHE A 84 6.60 9.54 -30.27
CA PHE A 84 7.48 10.41 -29.50
C PHE A 84 8.88 10.42 -30.12
N ARG A 85 9.45 11.60 -30.37
CA ARG A 85 10.79 11.76 -30.95
C ARG A 85 11.75 12.30 -29.91
N VAL A 86 12.58 11.41 -29.36
CA VAL A 86 13.45 11.71 -28.21
C VAL A 86 14.90 11.69 -28.62
N HIS A 87 15.67 12.69 -28.21
CA HIS A 87 17.11 12.72 -28.50
C HIS A 87 17.86 11.71 -27.62
N LYS A 88 18.72 10.89 -28.24
CA LYS A 88 19.46 9.81 -27.57
C LYS A 88 20.31 10.32 -26.40
N CYS A 89 20.84 11.54 -26.45
CA CYS A 89 21.65 12.09 -25.35
C CYS A 89 20.90 12.17 -24.01
N TYR A 90 19.58 12.35 -24.02
CA TYR A 90 18.79 12.42 -22.79
C TYR A 90 18.59 11.03 -22.17
N LEU A 91 18.34 10.03 -23.02
CA LEU A 91 18.13 8.64 -22.61
C LEU A 91 19.44 7.94 -22.19
N LEU A 92 20.55 8.31 -22.84
CA LEU A 92 21.89 7.77 -22.57
C LEU A 92 22.65 8.55 -21.48
N ARG A 93 22.00 9.52 -20.83
CA ARG A 93 22.63 10.34 -19.79
C ARG A 93 22.99 9.52 -18.55
N GLU A 94 22.25 8.45 -18.28
CA GLU A 94 22.54 7.51 -17.20
C GLU A 94 22.21 6.06 -17.63
N PRO A 95 22.81 5.04 -16.99
CA PRO A 95 22.52 3.65 -17.30
C PRO A 95 21.03 3.35 -17.12
N SER A 96 20.40 2.80 -18.16
CA SER A 96 18.97 2.50 -18.18
C SER A 96 18.66 1.42 -19.22
N VAL A 97 17.46 0.87 -19.18
CA VAL A 97 16.97 -0.07 -20.21
C VAL A 97 16.95 0.58 -21.59
N PHE A 98 16.81 1.91 -21.67
CA PHE A 98 16.91 2.62 -22.95
C PHE A 98 18.30 2.51 -23.58
N ALA A 99 19.37 2.50 -22.79
CA ALA A 99 20.72 2.32 -23.32
C ALA A 99 20.88 0.93 -23.98
N ASP A 100 20.36 -0.10 -23.33
CA ASP A 100 20.37 -1.46 -23.85
C ASP A 100 19.52 -1.57 -25.13
N MET A 101 18.29 -1.03 -25.11
CA MET A 101 17.39 -1.01 -26.28
C MET A 101 18.02 -0.31 -27.49
N LEU A 102 18.75 0.79 -27.27
CA LEU A 102 19.41 1.55 -28.33
C LEU A 102 20.73 0.94 -28.80
N SER A 103 21.31 0.00 -28.04
CA SER A 103 22.52 -0.73 -28.43
C SER A 103 22.25 -1.88 -29.39
N LEU A 104 20.99 -2.34 -29.47
CA LEU A 104 20.59 -3.40 -30.37
C LEU A 104 20.72 -2.94 -31.83
N PRO A 105 21.16 -3.82 -32.75
CA PRO A 105 21.22 -3.49 -34.18
C PRO A 105 19.83 -3.10 -34.68
N GLN A 106 19.65 -1.85 -35.09
CA GLN A 106 18.43 -1.40 -35.75
C GLN A 106 18.59 -1.67 -37.25
N GLU A 107 17.73 -2.52 -37.82
CA GLU A 107 17.64 -2.66 -39.27
C GLU A 107 17.38 -1.28 -39.87
N SER A 108 18.20 -0.92 -40.85
CA SER A 108 18.46 0.45 -41.26
C SER A 108 17.22 1.25 -41.67
N ARG A 109 17.14 2.48 -41.12
CA ARG A 109 16.38 3.69 -41.53
C ARG A 109 14.99 3.89 -40.95
N ASP A 110 14.85 5.00 -40.22
CA ASP A 110 13.71 5.92 -39.99
C ASP A 110 12.28 5.41 -39.73
N ALA A 111 11.96 4.16 -40.04
CA ALA A 111 10.66 3.53 -39.84
C ALA A 111 10.61 2.58 -38.63
N ALA A 112 11.74 2.27 -38.00
CA ALA A 112 11.81 1.37 -36.86
C ALA A 112 11.52 2.10 -35.55
N ALA A 113 10.29 2.60 -35.39
CA ALA A 113 9.84 3.17 -34.14
C ALA A 113 9.78 2.07 -33.06
N ILE A 114 10.34 2.34 -31.89
CA ILE A 114 10.48 1.37 -30.79
C ILE A 114 9.14 1.31 -30.03
N PRO A 115 8.42 0.18 -30.04
CA PRO A 115 7.14 0.07 -29.33
C PRO A 115 7.35 -0.06 -27.82
N LEU A 116 6.63 0.73 -27.04
CA LEU A 116 6.55 0.63 -25.58
C LEU A 116 5.13 0.27 -25.15
N SER A 117 5.01 -0.48 -24.07
CA SER A 117 3.72 -0.93 -23.52
C SER A 117 3.07 0.05 -22.53
N ASP A 118 3.65 1.23 -22.34
CA ASP A 118 3.15 2.24 -21.40
C ASP A 118 2.05 3.09 -22.01
N THR A 119 1.41 3.92 -21.19
CA THR A 119 0.48 4.94 -21.70
C THR A 119 1.24 6.16 -22.22
N ALA A 120 0.69 6.85 -23.22
CA ALA A 120 1.26 8.07 -23.76
C ALA A 120 1.38 9.16 -22.67
N ALA A 121 0.43 9.21 -21.73
CA ALA A 121 0.47 10.13 -20.59
C ALA A 121 1.64 9.86 -19.64
N GLN A 122 1.86 8.60 -19.26
CA GLN A 122 3.00 8.23 -18.40
C GLN A 122 4.32 8.54 -19.08
N PHE A 123 4.46 8.20 -20.35
CA PHE A 123 5.71 8.44 -21.09
C PHE A 123 5.99 9.93 -21.24
N ARG A 124 4.97 10.75 -21.52
CA ARG A 124 5.09 12.22 -21.56
C ARG A 124 5.58 12.79 -20.24
N ASP A 125 5.04 12.32 -19.11
CA ASP A 125 5.48 12.77 -17.78
C ASP A 125 6.93 12.37 -17.48
N LEU A 126 7.37 11.18 -17.91
CA LEU A 126 8.78 10.80 -17.83
C LEU A 126 9.67 11.70 -18.69
N LEU A 127 9.28 11.98 -19.94
CA LEU A 127 10.04 12.87 -20.83
C LEU A 127 10.13 14.28 -20.26
N TRP A 128 9.05 14.79 -19.68
CA TRP A 128 9.05 16.07 -18.97
C TRP A 128 10.14 16.10 -17.89
N ALA A 129 10.25 15.03 -17.08
CA ALA A 129 11.31 14.93 -16.08
C ALA A 129 12.70 14.82 -16.72
N ILE A 130 12.84 14.01 -17.77
CA ILE A 130 14.12 13.75 -18.45
C ILE A 130 14.71 15.01 -19.09
N HIS A 131 13.85 15.84 -19.68
CA HIS A 131 14.21 17.10 -20.32
C HIS A 131 14.47 18.23 -19.30
N ALA A 132 14.00 18.09 -18.06
CA ALA A 132 14.34 19.02 -16.99
C ALA A 132 15.78 18.77 -16.47
N PRO A 133 16.64 19.80 -16.39
CA PRO A 133 17.93 19.68 -15.72
C PRO A 133 17.75 19.23 -14.26
N PRO A 134 18.54 18.27 -13.75
CA PRO A 134 18.43 17.81 -12.35
C PRO A 134 18.56 18.94 -11.32
N SER A 135 19.33 19.97 -11.64
CA SER A 135 19.44 21.19 -10.84
C SER A 135 18.12 21.96 -10.75
N LYS A 136 17.37 22.08 -11.85
CA LYS A 136 16.04 22.72 -11.85
C LYS A 136 15.03 21.90 -11.05
N LEU A 137 15.06 20.57 -11.18
CA LEU A 137 14.22 19.67 -10.40
C LEU A 137 14.51 19.72 -8.88
N ARG A 138 15.73 20.10 -8.48
CA ARG A 138 16.09 20.32 -7.07
C ARG A 138 15.73 21.72 -6.57
N ILE A 139 15.84 22.74 -7.40
CA ILE A 139 15.55 24.14 -7.02
C ILE A 139 14.05 24.36 -6.79
N HIS A 140 13.20 23.68 -7.57
CA HIS A 140 11.74 23.67 -7.33
C HIS A 140 11.36 23.13 -5.94
N ASN A 141 12.28 22.49 -5.20
CA ASN A 141 11.99 21.92 -3.89
C ASN A 141 11.92 22.96 -2.77
N ALA A 142 12.55 24.11 -2.93
CA ALA A 142 12.80 25.00 -1.79
C ALA A 142 11.81 26.17 -1.70
N HIS A 143 11.27 26.68 -2.82
CA HIS A 143 10.57 27.98 -2.79
C HIS A 143 9.40 28.16 -3.79
N SER A 144 9.11 27.23 -4.72
CA SER A 144 8.00 27.42 -5.66
C SER A 144 6.70 26.83 -5.12
N ARG A 145 5.61 27.63 -5.16
CA ARG A 145 4.23 27.22 -4.85
C ARG A 145 3.63 26.24 -5.87
N ASP A 146 4.29 26.02 -7.00
CA ASP A 146 3.87 25.07 -8.03
C ASP A 146 4.25 23.65 -7.60
N ASP A 147 3.38 23.06 -6.77
CA ASP A 147 3.46 21.64 -6.40
C ASP A 147 3.22 20.79 -7.66
N VAL A 148 4.19 19.94 -8.02
CA VAL A 148 4.01 18.97 -9.11
C VAL A 148 2.87 18.01 -8.75
N PRO A 149 1.87 17.80 -9.62
CA PRO A 149 0.77 16.88 -9.34
C PRO A 149 1.26 15.48 -8.96
N ILE A 150 0.58 14.84 -8.00
CA ILE A 150 0.97 13.52 -7.50
C ILE A 150 0.90 12.45 -8.60
N GLU A 151 -0.07 12.57 -9.49
CA GLU A 151 -0.28 11.69 -10.65
C GLU A 151 0.95 11.67 -11.55
N ARG A 152 1.51 12.85 -11.84
CA ARG A 152 2.73 13.00 -12.63
C ARG A 152 3.93 12.39 -11.92
N LEU A 153 4.07 12.62 -10.60
CA LEU A 153 5.14 12.02 -9.82
C LEU A 153 5.06 10.49 -9.79
N LEU A 154 3.86 9.92 -9.67
CA LEU A 154 3.63 8.48 -9.73
C LEU A 154 3.96 7.91 -11.11
N ASN A 155 3.53 8.58 -12.19
CA ASN A 155 3.89 8.21 -13.56
C ASN A 155 5.41 8.16 -13.75
N ILE A 156 6.13 9.19 -13.29
CA ILE A 156 7.59 9.25 -13.36
C ILE A 156 8.23 8.14 -12.53
N ALA A 157 7.77 7.92 -11.29
CA ALA A 157 8.31 6.88 -10.42
C ALA A 157 8.13 5.48 -11.01
N GLU A 158 6.93 5.16 -11.51
CA GLU A 158 6.62 3.86 -12.13
C GLU A 158 7.52 3.60 -13.34
N LEU A 159 7.62 4.56 -14.26
CA LEU A 159 8.45 4.39 -15.46
C LEU A 159 9.96 4.40 -15.14
N ALA A 160 10.41 5.23 -14.20
CA ALA A 160 11.81 5.22 -13.76
C ALA A 160 12.19 3.88 -13.13
N ILE A 161 11.30 3.27 -12.34
CA ILE A 161 11.49 1.90 -11.83
C ILE A 161 11.56 0.90 -12.98
N LYS A 162 10.58 0.94 -13.92
CA LYS A 162 10.48 0.01 -15.06
C LYS A 162 11.70 0.07 -15.98
N TYR A 163 12.11 1.27 -16.38
CA TYR A 163 13.22 1.54 -17.32
C TYR A 163 14.57 1.70 -16.65
N CYS A 164 14.61 1.47 -15.36
CA CYS A 164 15.81 1.45 -14.57
C CYS A 164 16.56 2.78 -14.42
N ILE A 165 15.87 3.90 -14.38
CA ILE A 165 16.46 5.25 -14.34
C ILE A 165 16.54 5.77 -12.90
N SER A 166 17.58 5.34 -12.17
CA SER A 166 17.68 5.51 -10.71
C SER A 166 17.62 6.97 -10.24
N SER A 167 18.21 7.92 -10.96
CA SER A 167 18.21 9.31 -10.51
C SER A 167 16.81 9.92 -10.44
N TYR A 168 15.92 9.54 -11.37
CA TYR A 168 14.53 9.99 -11.41
C TYR A 168 13.63 9.17 -10.50
N GLU A 169 13.91 7.87 -10.30
CA GLU A 169 13.26 7.04 -9.28
C GLU A 169 13.44 7.70 -7.90
N ASP A 170 14.68 7.94 -7.48
CA ASP A 170 14.99 8.51 -6.17
C ASP A 170 14.37 9.90 -5.98
N TRP A 171 14.44 10.75 -7.02
CA TRP A 171 13.85 12.09 -6.98
C TRP A 171 12.32 12.03 -6.84
N ALA A 172 11.63 11.24 -7.66
CA ALA A 172 10.18 11.14 -7.63
C ALA A 172 9.69 10.54 -6.31
N ILE A 173 10.34 9.50 -5.79
CA ILE A 173 10.01 8.88 -4.51
C ILE A 173 10.21 9.85 -3.34
N ALA A 174 11.34 10.59 -3.32
CA ALA A 174 11.58 11.60 -2.31
C ALA A 174 10.49 12.69 -2.34
N LYS A 175 9.99 13.06 -3.53
CA LYS A 175 8.89 14.00 -3.69
C LYS A 175 7.55 13.48 -3.21
N ILE A 176 7.20 12.25 -3.58
CA ILE A 176 5.99 11.59 -3.09
C ILE A 176 6.03 11.51 -1.56
N TYR A 177 7.18 11.16 -0.99
CA TYR A 177 7.37 11.12 0.46
C TYR A 177 7.21 12.49 1.12
N GLN A 178 7.84 13.54 0.59
CA GLN A 178 7.67 14.91 1.10
C GLN A 178 6.21 15.36 1.07
N LEU A 179 5.49 15.09 -0.03
CA LEU A 179 4.08 15.47 -0.14
C LEU A 179 3.20 14.68 0.84
N ALA A 180 3.50 13.40 1.07
CA ALA A 180 2.80 12.57 2.03
C ALA A 180 3.10 12.95 3.50
N ASP A 181 4.34 13.37 3.80
CA ASP A 181 4.80 13.67 5.17
C ASP A 181 4.41 15.07 5.65
N VAL A 182 4.60 16.10 4.80
CA VAL A 182 4.33 17.50 5.15
C VAL A 182 2.83 17.76 5.32
N ARG A 183 1.99 17.06 4.55
CA ARG A 183 0.53 17.21 4.60
C ARG A 183 -0.16 15.85 4.67
N PRO A 184 -0.02 15.12 5.80
CA PRO A 184 -0.62 13.78 5.93
C PRO A 184 -2.15 13.83 5.73
N SER A 185 -2.76 14.97 6.05
CA SER A 185 -4.20 15.17 5.95
C SER A 185 -4.70 15.60 4.57
N SER A 186 -3.84 15.95 3.60
CA SER A 186 -4.31 16.47 2.30
C SER A 186 -4.10 15.50 1.15
N LEU A 187 -2.93 14.88 1.02
CA LEU A 187 -2.64 14.09 -0.18
C LEU A 187 -3.44 12.80 -0.19
N LEU A 188 -3.22 11.92 0.78
CA LEU A 188 -3.85 10.60 0.77
C LEU A 188 -5.29 10.61 1.33
N ARG A 189 -5.74 11.71 1.95
CA ARG A 189 -7.12 11.84 2.41
C ARG A 189 -8.08 12.25 1.29
N ILE A 190 -7.58 13.06 0.33
CA ILE A 190 -8.35 13.57 -0.80
C ILE A 190 -8.08 12.75 -2.06
N ALA A 191 -6.93 12.05 -2.12
CA ALA A 191 -6.59 11.17 -3.22
C ALA A 191 -7.67 10.11 -3.45
N SER A 192 -7.88 9.80 -4.73
CA SER A 192 -8.73 8.71 -5.13
C SER A 192 -8.16 7.35 -4.65
N PRO A 193 -9.00 6.32 -4.50
CA PRO A 193 -8.58 4.95 -4.18
C PRO A 193 -7.48 4.42 -5.11
N GLU A 194 -7.54 4.75 -6.40
CA GLU A 194 -6.57 4.35 -7.41
C GLU A 194 -5.20 4.98 -7.14
N LEU A 195 -5.16 6.27 -6.78
CA LEU A 195 -3.91 6.95 -6.43
C LEU A 195 -3.32 6.40 -5.14
N CYS A 196 -4.17 6.06 -4.17
CA CYS A 196 -3.75 5.38 -2.95
C CYS A 196 -3.11 4.01 -3.25
N ALA A 197 -3.74 3.20 -4.10
CA ALA A 197 -3.24 1.91 -4.55
C ALA A 197 -1.91 2.03 -5.29
N ARG A 198 -1.80 3.00 -6.22
CA ARG A 198 -0.56 3.29 -6.97
C ARG A 198 0.57 3.77 -6.06
N THR A 199 0.26 4.63 -5.08
CA THR A 199 1.27 5.11 -4.13
C THR A 199 1.80 3.96 -3.27
N LEU A 200 0.92 3.06 -2.81
CA LEU A 200 1.33 1.84 -2.10
C LEU A 200 2.21 0.96 -3.00
N TYR A 201 1.79 0.70 -4.23
CA TYR A 201 2.54 -0.09 -5.22
C TYR A 201 3.96 0.46 -5.45
N VAL A 202 4.07 1.76 -5.75
CA VAL A 202 5.34 2.46 -5.97
C VAL A 202 6.24 2.41 -4.73
N SER A 203 5.68 2.57 -3.54
CA SER A 203 6.46 2.48 -2.28
C SER A 203 7.06 1.09 -2.04
N ILE A 204 6.38 0.03 -2.51
CA ILE A 204 6.83 -1.36 -2.40
C ILE A 204 7.91 -1.64 -3.46
N LEU A 205 7.64 -1.30 -4.73
CA LEU A 205 8.58 -1.54 -5.83
C LEU A 205 9.91 -0.81 -5.65
N SER A 206 9.87 0.45 -5.20
CA SER A 206 11.08 1.24 -4.92
C SER A 206 11.87 0.71 -3.72
N GLY A 207 11.22 -0.05 -2.81
CA GLY A 207 11.80 -0.47 -1.55
C GLY A 207 11.97 0.66 -0.53
N HIS A 208 11.30 1.80 -0.73
CA HIS A 208 11.40 2.97 0.12
C HIS A 208 10.57 2.81 1.42
N LYS A 209 11.18 2.12 2.40
CA LYS A 209 10.53 1.75 3.69
C LYS A 209 9.82 2.91 4.41
N PRO A 210 10.37 4.14 4.50
CA PRO A 210 9.69 5.25 5.18
C PRO A 210 8.37 5.63 4.49
N LEU A 211 8.37 5.71 3.16
CA LEU A 211 7.17 6.02 2.38
C LEU A 211 6.15 4.90 2.52
N ARG A 212 6.58 3.64 2.41
CA ARG A 212 5.70 2.49 2.58
C ARG A 212 4.99 2.52 3.94
N LYS A 213 5.74 2.70 5.05
CA LYS A 213 5.15 2.79 6.39
C LYS A 213 4.16 3.95 6.53
N LEU A 214 4.48 5.10 5.95
CA LEU A 214 3.62 6.28 5.98
C LEU A 214 2.31 6.04 5.23
N VAL A 215 2.40 5.46 4.03
CA VAL A 215 1.23 5.10 3.20
C VAL A 215 0.39 4.04 3.89
N GLU A 216 0.99 2.95 4.39
CA GLU A 216 0.27 1.91 5.13
C GLU A 216 -0.49 2.49 6.34
N LYS A 217 0.19 3.29 7.17
CA LYS A 217 -0.43 3.96 8.32
C LYS A 217 -1.62 4.81 7.90
N HIS A 218 -1.49 5.57 6.82
CA HIS A 218 -2.56 6.44 6.34
C HIS A 218 -3.73 5.65 5.75
N LEU A 219 -3.46 4.62 4.94
CA LEU A 219 -4.49 3.76 4.36
C LEU A 219 -5.26 3.05 5.45
N VAL A 220 -4.58 2.44 6.43
CA VAL A 220 -5.22 1.79 7.57
C VAL A 220 -6.12 2.77 8.33
N ALA A 221 -5.63 3.98 8.62
CA ALA A 221 -6.45 5.00 9.27
C ALA A 221 -7.68 5.38 8.41
N SER A 222 -7.51 5.53 7.10
CA SER A 222 -8.59 5.91 6.19
C SER A 222 -9.62 4.80 6.07
N ILE A 223 -9.19 3.55 5.93
CA ILE A 223 -10.04 2.36 5.84
C ILE A 223 -10.86 2.20 7.12
N LEU A 224 -10.24 2.31 8.29
CA LEU A 224 -10.90 2.04 9.58
C LEU A 224 -11.79 3.21 10.05
N TRP A 225 -11.48 4.44 9.66
CA TRP A 225 -12.15 5.63 10.22
C TRP A 225 -12.96 6.44 9.22
N SER A 226 -12.78 6.25 7.91
CA SER A 226 -13.62 6.87 6.87
C SER A 226 -14.68 5.88 6.39
N ALA A 227 -15.92 6.34 6.25
CA ALA A 227 -17.03 5.50 5.80
C ALA A 227 -17.00 5.21 4.29
N ASP A 228 -16.39 6.09 3.50
CA ASP A 228 -16.63 6.16 2.05
C ASP A 228 -15.43 5.76 1.17
N ILE A 229 -14.37 5.20 1.75
CA ILE A 229 -13.21 4.80 0.95
C ILE A 229 -13.48 3.49 0.22
N GLU A 230 -13.45 3.52 -1.10
CA GLU A 230 -13.45 2.30 -1.90
C GLU A 230 -12.11 1.58 -1.74
N THR A 231 -12.15 0.28 -1.43
CA THR A 231 -10.95 -0.50 -1.07
C THR A 231 -10.51 -1.47 -2.15
N ARG A 232 -11.21 -1.57 -3.28
CA ARG A 232 -10.99 -2.60 -4.31
C ARG A 232 -9.57 -2.58 -4.86
N ASP A 233 -9.11 -1.45 -5.38
CA ASP A 233 -7.78 -1.35 -5.99
C ASP A 233 -6.66 -1.47 -4.94
N ILE A 234 -6.86 -0.87 -3.77
CA ILE A 234 -5.94 -0.94 -2.64
C ILE A 234 -5.79 -2.41 -2.19
N PHE A 235 -6.88 -3.15 -2.10
CA PHE A 235 -6.89 -4.57 -1.73
C PHE A 235 -6.12 -5.42 -2.75
N GLY A 236 -6.31 -5.18 -4.05
CA GLY A 236 -5.58 -5.88 -5.11
C GLY A 236 -4.06 -5.76 -4.95
N VAL A 237 -3.57 -4.52 -4.73
CA VAL A 237 -2.13 -4.26 -4.50
C VAL A 237 -1.66 -4.89 -3.18
N ALA A 238 -2.43 -4.74 -2.11
CA ALA A 238 -2.07 -5.24 -0.78
C ALA A 238 -1.97 -6.77 -0.75
N VAL A 239 -2.91 -7.49 -1.36
CA VAL A 239 -2.87 -8.95 -1.47
C VAL A 239 -1.70 -9.40 -2.34
N TYR A 240 -1.52 -8.79 -3.52
CA TYR A 240 -0.45 -9.16 -4.44
C TYR A 240 0.95 -9.03 -3.82
N HIS A 241 1.15 -8.03 -2.96
CA HIS A 241 2.43 -7.77 -2.29
C HIS A 241 2.49 -8.19 -0.81
N ASN A 242 1.52 -8.96 -0.31
CA ASN A 242 1.45 -9.41 1.09
C ASN A 242 1.57 -8.28 2.13
N VAL A 243 0.83 -7.19 1.92
CA VAL A 243 0.74 -6.06 2.87
C VAL A 243 -0.33 -6.35 3.92
N HIS A 244 0.01 -7.27 4.83
CA HIS A 244 -0.90 -7.84 5.82
C HIS A 244 -1.66 -6.80 6.67
N THR A 245 -0.99 -5.73 7.10
CA THR A 245 -1.58 -4.62 7.87
C THR A 245 -2.76 -3.98 7.14
N VAL A 246 -2.61 -3.70 5.85
CA VAL A 246 -3.66 -3.11 5.01
C VAL A 246 -4.77 -4.13 4.73
N CYS A 247 -4.42 -5.38 4.39
CA CYS A 247 -5.39 -6.45 4.17
C CYS A 247 -6.26 -6.68 5.41
N GLY A 248 -5.66 -6.72 6.60
CA GLY A 248 -6.37 -6.94 7.86
C GLY A 248 -7.37 -5.83 8.15
N ALA A 249 -6.98 -4.57 7.92
CA ALA A 249 -7.88 -3.42 8.05
C ALA A 249 -9.07 -3.48 7.08
N ILE A 250 -8.85 -3.89 5.82
CA ILE A 250 -9.91 -4.03 4.81
C ILE A 250 -10.88 -5.13 5.20
N HIS A 251 -10.38 -6.31 5.58
CA HIS A 251 -11.22 -7.42 6.02
C HIS A 251 -12.02 -7.08 7.28
N TYR A 252 -11.39 -6.39 8.25
CA TYR A 252 -12.07 -5.92 9.44
C TYR A 252 -13.20 -4.94 9.12
N ARG A 253 -12.95 -3.94 8.26
CA ARG A 253 -14.00 -3.00 7.81
C ARG A 253 -15.14 -3.75 7.11
N TYR A 254 -14.82 -4.64 6.16
CA TYR A 254 -15.80 -5.43 5.43
C TYR A 254 -16.68 -6.26 6.38
N LEU A 255 -16.09 -6.87 7.40
CA LEU A 255 -16.80 -7.61 8.43
C LEU A 255 -17.79 -6.73 9.19
N LEU A 256 -17.34 -5.55 9.66
CA LEU A 256 -18.22 -4.62 10.37
C LEU A 256 -19.39 -4.13 9.52
N ASP A 257 -19.14 -3.84 8.24
CA ASP A 257 -20.19 -3.39 7.32
C ASP A 257 -21.23 -4.48 7.07
N HIS A 258 -20.81 -5.75 6.97
CA HIS A 258 -21.73 -6.90 6.86
C HIS A 258 -22.59 -7.07 8.12
N LEU A 259 -21.97 -6.97 9.30
CA LEU A 259 -22.69 -7.06 10.57
C LEU A 259 -23.67 -5.89 10.75
N LYS A 260 -23.34 -4.69 10.25
CA LYS A 260 -24.23 -3.53 10.26
C LYS A 260 -25.44 -3.70 9.37
N GLN A 261 -25.27 -4.32 8.19
CA GLN A 261 -26.36 -4.56 7.23
C GLN A 261 -27.32 -5.67 7.69
N ALA A 262 -26.88 -6.59 8.54
CA ALA A 262 -27.70 -7.70 9.02
C ALA A 262 -28.91 -7.26 9.87
N GLY A 263 -28.90 -6.04 10.41
CA GLY A 263 -30.02 -5.44 11.14
C GLY A 263 -30.42 -6.16 12.45
N PRO A 264 -31.14 -5.48 13.35
CA PRO A 264 -31.67 -6.08 14.58
C PRO A 264 -33.00 -6.83 14.40
N ASP A 265 -33.59 -6.84 13.20
CA ASP A 265 -35.05 -6.94 13.03
C ASP A 265 -35.57 -8.18 12.27
N ASP A 266 -34.72 -9.17 12.00
CA ASP A 266 -35.22 -10.49 11.63
C ASP A 266 -35.75 -11.11 12.93
N GLY A 267 -37.05 -10.92 13.25
CA GLY A 267 -37.77 -11.32 14.47
C GLY A 267 -37.75 -12.82 14.79
N ARG A 268 -36.57 -13.43 14.76
CA ARG A 268 -36.27 -14.80 15.15
C ARG A 268 -36.15 -14.83 16.66
N ASP A 269 -36.80 -15.84 17.23
CA ASP A 269 -36.89 -16.10 18.67
C ASP A 269 -35.57 -15.86 19.40
N ALA A 270 -35.63 -15.06 20.47
CA ALA A 270 -34.51 -14.62 21.32
C ALA A 270 -33.75 -15.75 22.06
N GLY A 271 -33.98 -17.01 21.69
CA GLY A 271 -33.42 -18.19 22.35
C GLY A 271 -32.19 -18.81 21.68
N ASN A 272 -31.85 -18.45 20.44
CA ASN A 272 -30.70 -19.03 19.73
C ASN A 272 -29.54 -18.03 19.64
N ASP A 273 -28.33 -18.53 19.87
CA ASP A 273 -27.08 -17.77 19.72
C ASP A 273 -27.07 -17.03 18.36
N PRO A 274 -26.83 -15.69 18.35
CA PRO A 274 -26.90 -14.90 17.14
C PRO A 274 -25.78 -15.28 16.19
N ARG A 275 -26.09 -16.18 15.25
CA ARG A 275 -25.17 -16.52 14.16
C ARG A 275 -25.18 -15.38 13.14
N PRO A 276 -24.01 -14.87 12.73
CA PRO A 276 -23.93 -13.85 11.68
C PRO A 276 -24.54 -14.39 10.38
N ASN A 277 -25.54 -13.69 9.84
CA ASN A 277 -26.12 -14.03 8.55
C ASN A 277 -25.34 -13.32 7.44
N PHE A 278 -24.36 -14.01 6.85
CA PHE A 278 -23.62 -13.49 5.71
C PHE A 278 -24.39 -13.74 4.41
N SER A 279 -24.58 -12.68 3.61
CA SER A 279 -25.22 -12.74 2.29
C SER A 279 -24.72 -13.91 1.44
N SER A 280 -25.61 -14.47 0.61
CA SER A 280 -25.29 -15.56 -0.34
C SER A 280 -24.24 -15.18 -1.39
N ILE A 281 -23.94 -13.89 -1.54
CA ILE A 281 -22.92 -13.36 -2.46
C ILE A 281 -21.50 -13.76 -2.03
N VAL A 282 -21.27 -13.98 -0.73
CA VAL A 282 -19.97 -14.34 -0.18
C VAL A 282 -19.70 -15.82 -0.43
N ASN A 283 -18.53 -16.15 -1.00
CA ASN A 283 -18.16 -17.53 -1.25
C ASN A 283 -17.97 -18.31 0.07
N THR A 284 -18.11 -19.65 0.03
CA THR A 284 -18.07 -20.48 1.24
C THR A 284 -16.76 -20.33 2.03
N SER A 285 -15.63 -20.11 1.34
CA SER A 285 -14.31 -19.92 1.97
C SER A 285 -14.25 -18.60 2.76
N GLN A 286 -14.69 -17.50 2.15
CA GLN A 286 -14.78 -16.18 2.77
C GLN A 286 -15.74 -16.18 3.96
N ARG A 287 -16.88 -16.87 3.85
CA ARG A 287 -17.82 -17.03 4.97
C ARG A 287 -17.16 -17.71 6.16
N LYS A 288 -16.49 -18.85 5.94
CA LYS A 288 -15.74 -19.57 6.99
C LYS A 288 -14.69 -18.67 7.63
N SER A 289 -13.93 -17.92 6.83
CA SER A 289 -12.92 -16.96 7.31
C SER A 289 -13.54 -15.86 8.18
N MET A 290 -14.70 -15.31 7.81
CA MET A 290 -15.40 -14.29 8.61
C MET A 290 -15.97 -14.84 9.92
N GLU A 291 -16.51 -16.06 9.91
CA GLU A 291 -16.99 -16.73 11.13
C GLU A 291 -15.86 -16.99 12.14
N LEU A 292 -14.71 -17.43 11.63
CA LEU A 292 -13.48 -17.58 12.42
C LEU A 292 -13.04 -16.23 12.99
N ALA A 293 -12.99 -15.19 12.17
CA ALA A 293 -12.61 -13.84 12.60
C ALA A 293 -13.56 -13.29 13.67
N CYS A 294 -14.87 -13.45 13.51
CA CYS A 294 -15.86 -13.08 14.53
C CYS A 294 -15.55 -13.74 15.87
N SER A 295 -15.37 -15.07 15.87
CA SER A 295 -15.14 -15.84 17.09
C SER A 295 -13.83 -15.43 17.78
N SER A 296 -12.78 -15.23 16.98
CA SER A 296 -11.46 -14.82 17.46
C SER A 296 -11.46 -13.39 18.02
N LEU A 297 -12.15 -12.46 17.35
CA LEU A 297 -12.27 -11.06 17.80
C LEU A 297 -13.12 -10.95 19.08
N VAL A 298 -14.22 -11.70 19.18
CA VAL A 298 -15.03 -11.74 20.42
C VAL A 298 -14.21 -12.27 21.59
N ALA A 299 -13.48 -13.37 21.41
CA ALA A 299 -12.59 -13.91 22.44
C ALA A 299 -11.51 -12.90 22.86
N SER A 300 -10.91 -12.20 21.89
CA SER A 300 -9.93 -11.14 22.15
C SER A 300 -10.54 -9.99 22.93
N LEU A 301 -11.77 -9.58 22.60
CA LEU A 301 -12.48 -8.53 23.31
C LEU A 301 -12.82 -8.91 24.75
N ASP A 302 -13.22 -10.15 24.98
CA ASP A 302 -13.52 -10.67 26.33
C ASP A 302 -12.24 -10.69 27.19
N GLN A 303 -11.10 -11.10 26.61
CA GLN A 303 -9.80 -11.03 27.27
C GLN A 303 -9.41 -9.58 27.60
N LEU A 304 -9.58 -8.65 26.65
CA LEU A 304 -9.27 -7.24 26.85
C LEU A 304 -10.17 -6.59 27.89
N SER A 305 -11.45 -6.97 27.96
CA SER A 305 -12.39 -6.41 28.93
C SER A 305 -11.99 -6.73 30.37
N CYS A 306 -11.33 -7.87 30.60
CA CYS A 306 -10.85 -8.30 31.91
C CYS A 306 -9.41 -7.86 32.22
N ASN A 307 -8.60 -7.55 31.21
CA ASN A 307 -7.16 -7.29 31.37
C ASN A 307 -6.79 -5.90 30.87
N ALA A 308 -6.66 -4.94 31.80
CA ALA A 308 -6.20 -3.61 31.46
C ALA A 308 -4.73 -3.61 30.98
N PRO A 309 -4.37 -2.81 29.96
CA PRO A 309 -2.98 -2.62 29.55
C PRO A 309 -2.06 -2.24 30.72
N THR A 310 -0.84 -2.78 30.76
CA THR A 310 0.08 -2.50 31.87
C THR A 310 0.57 -1.04 31.84
N LEU A 311 0.46 -0.33 32.96
CA LEU A 311 1.09 0.99 33.12
C LEU A 311 2.57 0.84 33.41
N ARG A 312 3.41 1.56 32.66
CA ARG A 312 4.86 1.61 32.84
C ARG A 312 5.28 3.03 33.21
N ASP A 313 4.94 3.49 34.41
CA ASP A 313 5.39 4.80 34.92
C ASP A 313 6.17 4.61 36.24
N ARG A 314 7.48 4.82 36.18
CA ARG A 314 8.38 4.69 37.35
C ARG A 314 8.49 5.97 38.18
N LEU A 315 7.96 7.09 37.69
CA LEU A 315 8.12 8.40 38.33
C LEU A 315 6.92 8.77 39.21
N CYS A 316 5.86 7.96 39.20
CA CYS A 316 4.68 8.23 40.00
C CYS A 316 4.90 7.85 41.49
N PRO A 317 4.78 8.79 42.43
CA PRO A 317 5.01 8.51 43.86
C PRO A 317 3.93 7.62 44.50
N LYS A 318 2.78 7.46 43.85
CA LYS A 318 1.65 6.62 44.28
C LYS A 318 1.23 5.67 43.16
N HIS A 319 2.21 5.01 42.53
CA HIS A 319 1.98 4.22 41.33
C HIS A 319 0.95 3.09 41.55
N ASP A 320 1.03 2.36 42.65
CA ASP A 320 0.09 1.26 42.95
C ASP A 320 -1.36 1.74 43.01
N GLY A 321 -1.59 2.91 43.61
CA GLY A 321 -2.92 3.54 43.63
C GLY A 321 -3.40 3.94 42.23
N CYS A 322 -2.49 4.44 41.39
CA CYS A 322 -2.80 4.76 40.00
C CYS A 322 -3.09 3.50 39.16
N VAL A 323 -2.38 2.40 39.41
CA VAL A 323 -2.62 1.10 38.75
C VAL A 323 -3.98 0.55 39.12
N ALA A 324 -4.34 0.54 40.41
CA ALA A 324 -5.66 0.10 40.86
C ALA A 324 -6.78 0.98 40.29
N ALA A 325 -6.60 2.31 40.29
CA ALA A 325 -7.53 3.25 39.69
C ALA A 325 -7.67 3.03 38.18
N TRP A 326 -6.57 2.74 37.48
CA TRP A 326 -6.58 2.44 36.06
C TRP A 326 -7.36 1.16 35.73
N THR A 327 -7.12 0.08 36.46
CA THR A 327 -7.86 -1.17 36.28
C THR A 327 -9.37 -0.95 36.43
N GLN A 328 -9.78 -0.17 37.45
CA GLN A 328 -11.19 0.14 37.65
C GLN A 328 -11.76 1.00 36.52
N LEU A 329 -11.06 2.08 36.13
CA LEU A 329 -11.48 2.94 35.02
C LEU A 329 -11.57 2.18 33.70
N TRP A 330 -10.68 1.22 33.46
CA TRP A 330 -10.72 0.36 32.28
C TRP A 330 -11.97 -0.51 32.27
N ILE A 331 -12.31 -1.17 33.38
CA ILE A 331 -13.52 -1.98 33.50
C ILE A 331 -14.77 -1.11 33.31
N ASP A 332 -14.81 0.04 33.97
CA ASP A 332 -15.95 0.96 33.89
C ASP A 332 -16.14 1.49 32.46
N ALA A 333 -15.06 1.87 31.78
CA ALA A 333 -15.10 2.33 30.39
C ALA A 333 -15.51 1.23 29.40
N ASN A 334 -15.07 -0.02 29.61
CA ASN A 334 -15.51 -1.15 28.78
C ASN A 334 -17.00 -1.45 28.96
N ARG A 335 -17.50 -1.38 30.20
CA ARG A 335 -18.93 -1.54 30.50
C ARG A 335 -19.76 -0.42 29.87
N ASP A 336 -19.33 0.83 29.98
CA ASP A 336 -20.00 1.98 29.38
C ASP A 336 -20.03 1.89 27.84
N ALA A 337 -18.91 1.51 27.23
CA ALA A 337 -18.84 1.27 25.79
C ALA A 337 -19.75 0.12 25.34
N GLN A 338 -19.86 -0.95 26.13
CA GLN A 338 -20.77 -2.06 25.86
C GLN A 338 -22.25 -1.62 25.94
N CYS A 339 -22.62 -0.81 26.95
CA CYS A 339 -23.97 -0.27 27.05
C CYS A 339 -24.31 0.67 25.88
N SER A 340 -23.34 1.48 25.43
CA SER A 340 -23.55 2.48 24.38
C SER A 340 -23.62 1.88 22.96
N ALA A 341 -22.90 0.78 22.71
CA ALA A 341 -22.83 0.17 21.37
C ALA A 341 -24.05 -0.70 21.02
N GLY A 342 -24.97 -0.93 21.97
CA GLY A 342 -26.14 -1.78 21.82
C GLY A 342 -25.83 -3.28 21.96
N ALA A 343 -26.86 -4.12 22.01
CA ALA A 343 -26.74 -5.56 22.24
C ALA A 343 -26.36 -6.38 20.99
N GLY A 344 -26.06 -5.73 19.85
CA GLY A 344 -25.80 -6.41 18.59
C GLY A 344 -24.43 -7.09 18.50
N LEU A 345 -24.31 -8.10 17.65
CA LEU A 345 -23.04 -8.80 17.41
C LEU A 345 -21.93 -7.85 16.93
N GLN A 346 -22.27 -6.82 16.15
CA GLN A 346 -21.32 -5.77 15.73
C GLN A 346 -20.60 -5.13 16.92
N ALA A 347 -21.32 -4.82 18.00
CA ALA A 347 -20.77 -4.21 19.21
C ALA A 347 -19.78 -5.12 19.98
N ARG A 348 -19.89 -6.44 19.75
CA ARG A 348 -18.98 -7.45 20.32
C ARG A 348 -17.77 -7.75 19.44
N VAL A 349 -17.82 -7.39 18.17
CA VAL A 349 -16.73 -7.59 17.21
C VAL A 349 -15.91 -6.31 17.03
N ASP A 350 -16.50 -5.13 17.27
CA ASP A 350 -15.82 -3.84 17.07
C ASP A 350 -14.84 -3.48 18.21
N ILE A 351 -13.74 -4.22 18.31
CA ILE A 351 -12.68 -4.01 19.31
C ILE A 351 -12.08 -2.60 19.16
N LEU A 352 -11.85 -2.15 17.93
CA LEU A 352 -11.21 -0.86 17.67
C LEU A 352 -12.14 0.32 18.02
N GLY A 353 -13.44 0.20 17.74
CA GLY A 353 -14.45 1.13 18.21
C GLY A 353 -14.51 1.18 19.74
N ARG A 354 -14.40 0.03 20.42
CA ARG A 354 -14.36 -0.01 21.89
C ARG A 354 -13.12 0.66 22.47
N LEU A 355 -11.92 0.38 21.94
CA LEU A 355 -10.70 1.05 22.39
C LEU A 355 -10.75 2.57 22.18
N LYS A 356 -11.38 3.02 21.08
CA LYS A 356 -11.64 4.45 20.85
C LYS A 356 -12.58 5.03 21.91
N ALA A 357 -13.66 4.33 22.28
CA ALA A 357 -14.58 4.76 23.33
C ALA A 357 -13.87 4.85 24.69
N VAL A 358 -13.05 3.85 25.04
CA VAL A 358 -12.23 3.89 26.27
C VAL A 358 -11.27 5.08 26.28
N ALA A 359 -10.56 5.33 25.18
CA ALA A 359 -9.66 6.48 25.07
C ALA A 359 -10.40 7.83 25.21
N LEU A 360 -11.64 7.92 24.71
CA LEU A 360 -12.49 9.10 24.89
C LEU A 360 -12.95 9.24 26.34
N TYR A 361 -13.41 8.16 26.96
CA TYR A 361 -13.82 8.13 28.37
C TYR A 361 -12.71 8.66 29.29
N LEU A 362 -11.47 8.23 29.08
CA LEU A 362 -10.32 8.69 29.86
C LEU A 362 -10.01 10.18 29.68
N ARG A 363 -10.33 10.76 28.52
CA ARG A 363 -10.16 12.19 28.26
C ARG A 363 -11.29 13.03 28.86
N THR A 364 -12.51 12.50 28.90
CA THR A 364 -13.71 13.22 29.35
C THR A 364 -13.97 13.14 30.84
N THR A 365 -13.25 12.29 31.59
CA THR A 365 -13.42 12.14 33.05
C THR A 365 -12.26 12.76 33.85
N PRO A 366 -11.94 14.08 33.70
CA PRO A 366 -10.83 14.71 34.40
C PRO A 366 -11.13 15.12 35.85
N GLY A 367 -12.40 14.99 36.30
CA GLY A 367 -12.87 15.46 37.61
C GLY A 367 -12.62 14.49 38.77
N GLU A 368 -12.57 13.19 38.50
CA GLU A 368 -12.35 12.15 39.51
C GLU A 368 -10.90 11.65 39.44
N ARG A 369 -9.93 12.54 39.67
CA ARG A 369 -8.49 12.24 39.52
C ARG A 369 -7.99 11.28 40.60
N ARG A 370 -8.32 9.99 40.44
CA ARG A 370 -7.74 8.86 41.18
C ARG A 370 -6.35 8.49 40.67
N MET A 371 -5.94 9.05 39.52
CA MET A 371 -4.62 8.86 38.89
C MET A 371 -3.85 10.19 38.79
N SER A 372 -2.52 10.11 38.84
CA SER A 372 -1.65 11.23 38.49
C SER A 372 -1.74 11.55 37.00
N VAL A 373 -1.43 12.79 36.61
CA VAL A 373 -1.39 13.22 35.21
C VAL A 373 -0.42 12.36 34.38
N THR A 374 0.73 12.00 34.95
CA THR A 374 1.74 11.15 34.28
C THR A 374 1.18 9.76 33.98
N CYS A 375 0.56 9.10 34.98
CA CYS A 375 -0.06 7.80 34.80
C CYS A 375 -1.26 7.85 33.84
N THR A 376 -2.02 8.94 33.79
CA THR A 376 -3.09 9.12 32.79
C THR A 376 -2.54 9.20 31.37
N LEU A 377 -1.44 9.93 31.15
CA LEU A 377 -0.79 9.98 29.84
C LEU A 377 -0.23 8.60 29.44
N THR A 378 0.44 7.90 30.37
CA THR A 378 0.92 6.53 30.14
C THR A 378 -0.22 5.55 29.86
N ALA A 379 -1.38 5.72 30.50
CA ALA A 379 -2.56 4.90 30.21
C ALA A 379 -3.06 5.14 28.78
N LEU A 380 -3.17 6.40 28.35
CA LEU A 380 -3.55 6.74 26.98
C LEU A 380 -2.55 6.19 25.95
N GLU A 381 -1.25 6.27 26.22
CA GLU A 381 -0.20 5.67 25.40
C GLU A 381 -0.33 4.15 25.34
N ALA A 382 -0.64 3.48 26.46
CA ALA A 382 -0.87 2.05 26.50
C ALA A 382 -2.10 1.62 25.68
N VAL A 383 -3.20 2.40 25.70
CA VAL A 383 -4.36 2.17 24.84
C VAL A 383 -4.01 2.33 23.35
N VAL A 384 -3.23 3.36 23.01
CA VAL A 384 -2.76 3.58 21.62
C VAL A 384 -1.86 2.43 21.17
N GLY A 385 -0.92 2.00 22.01
CA GLY A 385 -0.03 0.88 21.73
C GLY A 385 -0.79 -0.42 21.49
N LEU A 386 -1.75 -0.73 22.37
CA LEU A 386 -2.62 -1.90 22.21
C LEU A 386 -3.45 -1.83 20.92
N ARG A 387 -4.00 -0.66 20.59
CA ARG A 387 -4.74 -0.47 19.34
C ARG A 387 -3.85 -0.76 18.12
N ASP A 388 -2.63 -0.23 18.10
CA ASP A 388 -1.71 -0.40 16.99
C ASP A 388 -1.20 -1.86 16.88
N GLU A 389 -1.06 -2.56 18.00
CA GLU A 389 -0.79 -4.01 18.06
C GLU A 389 -1.94 -4.82 17.42
N ILE A 390 -3.18 -4.57 17.84
CA ILE A 390 -4.35 -5.24 17.27
C ILE A 390 -4.45 -4.98 15.78
N ILE A 391 -4.29 -3.73 15.34
CA ILE A 391 -4.29 -3.35 13.92
C ILE A 391 -3.25 -4.15 13.13
N SER A 392 -2.04 -4.31 13.69
CA SER A 392 -0.94 -5.04 13.05
C SER A 392 -1.24 -6.54 12.93
N ASN A 393 -2.02 -7.07 13.87
CA ASN A 393 -2.38 -8.49 13.95
C ASN A 393 -3.75 -8.81 13.36
N LEU A 394 -4.49 -7.83 12.82
CA LEU A 394 -5.87 -8.02 12.34
C LEU A 394 -6.00 -9.19 11.36
N ILE A 395 -5.02 -9.35 10.47
CA ILE A 395 -5.05 -10.39 9.44
C ILE A 395 -5.10 -11.80 10.04
N HIS A 396 -4.49 -12.01 11.20
CA HIS A 396 -4.40 -13.32 11.85
C HIS A 396 -5.75 -13.80 12.39
N HIS A 397 -6.72 -12.91 12.59
CA HIS A 397 -8.07 -13.33 12.94
C HIS A 397 -8.81 -13.95 11.75
N PHE A 398 -8.44 -13.61 10.51
CA PHE A 398 -9.12 -14.08 9.29
C PHE A 398 -8.57 -15.38 8.73
N TYR A 399 -7.33 -15.72 9.07
CA TYR A 399 -6.68 -16.95 8.64
C TYR A 399 -6.33 -17.76 9.88
N ALA A 400 -6.98 -18.92 10.05
CA ALA A 400 -6.44 -19.93 10.95
C ALA A 400 -5.05 -20.34 10.43
N ASP A 401 -4.12 -20.71 11.33
CA ASP A 401 -2.77 -21.22 11.03
C ASP A 401 -2.82 -22.53 10.22
N GLU A 402 -3.44 -22.55 9.04
CA GLU A 402 -3.48 -23.70 8.15
C GLU A 402 -2.15 -23.85 7.39
N SER A 403 -1.22 -22.88 7.44
CA SER A 403 0.22 -23.01 7.11
C SER A 403 0.89 -21.64 6.98
N MET A 404 1.50 -21.13 8.07
CA MET A 404 2.68 -20.26 7.98
C MET A 404 3.92 -21.04 8.38
#